data_AF-A0A4U5LNQ5-F1
#
_entry.id   AF-A0A4U5LNQ5-F1
#
_cell.length_a   1.000
_cell.length_b   1.000
_cell.length_c   1.000
_cell.angle_alpha   90.00
_cell.angle_beta   90.00
_cell.angle_gamma   90.00
#
_symmetry.space_group_name_H-M   'P 1'
#
loop_
_entity.id
_entity.type
_entity.pdbx_description
1 polymer ?
#
loop_
_entity_poly.entity_id
_entity_poly.type
_entity_poly.pdbx_seq_one_letter_code
_entity_poly.pdbx_strand_id
1 'polypeptide(L)'
;MVLPHGRHLLVTVILVLQCAGILAQLGDQSKMTDCLKTCLKPLMKINRSFTYQFLNFDKVCDTLEKSQGCVSKCTVHDQKAFYQFTSFFRLHCIEFEEELEDQMSCLRMVVAQVDKKCTSKCGIKTDKSMSKEQKMKLTCQQVECNTLCYFENFTKLCPDARDVLMRINVRQTQELAMVTTDEQISKMEAECQNIHNLNYMKMKFVAI
;
A
#
# COMPACT_ATOMS: atom_id res chain seq x y z
N MET A 1 16.53 -23.60 13.25
CA MET A 1 15.07 -23.43 13.43
C MET A 1 14.49 -22.84 12.15
N VAL A 2 13.63 -23.60 11.47
CA VAL A 2 13.06 -23.26 10.16
C VAL A 2 11.75 -22.52 10.39
N LEU A 3 11.67 -21.24 10.04
CA LEU A 3 10.44 -20.44 10.11
C LEU A 3 9.50 -20.84 8.95
N PRO A 4 8.22 -21.15 9.21
CA PRO A 4 7.28 -21.52 8.15
C PRO A 4 6.67 -20.26 7.50
N HIS A 5 6.75 -20.20 6.17
CA HIS A 5 5.72 -19.64 5.29
C HIS A 5 5.37 -18.14 5.43
N GLY A 6 6.33 -17.27 5.08
CA GLY A 6 6.13 -15.83 4.86
C GLY A 6 5.43 -15.46 3.54
N ARG A 7 4.27 -16.06 3.21
CA ARG A 7 3.51 -15.76 1.98
C ARG A 7 2.30 -14.84 2.15
N HIS A 8 1.93 -14.47 3.37
CA HIS A 8 0.70 -13.69 3.64
C HIS A 8 0.91 -12.19 3.92
N LEU A 9 2.16 -11.75 4.14
CA LEU A 9 2.49 -10.34 4.40
C LEU A 9 2.65 -9.50 3.13
N LEU A 10 2.72 -10.16 1.95
CA LEU A 10 2.94 -9.52 0.65
C LEU A 10 1.77 -8.62 0.18
N VAL A 11 0.69 -8.62 0.94
CA VAL A 11 -0.66 -8.34 0.47
C VAL A 11 -1.06 -6.90 0.76
N THR A 12 -0.81 -6.37 1.96
CA THR A 12 -1.43 -5.13 2.44
C THR A 12 -1.16 -3.88 1.58
N VAL A 13 0.06 -3.72 1.08
CA VAL A 13 0.47 -2.53 0.29
C VAL A 13 0.36 -2.76 -1.21
N ILE A 14 0.61 -3.99 -1.66
CA ILE A 14 0.43 -4.36 -3.06
C ILE A 14 -1.08 -4.34 -3.40
N LEU A 15 -1.96 -4.66 -2.45
CA LEU A 15 -3.38 -4.83 -2.75
C LEU A 15 -4.19 -3.54 -2.94
N VAL A 16 -3.80 -2.39 -2.36
CA VAL A 16 -4.44 -1.10 -2.72
C VAL A 16 -4.25 -0.81 -4.22
N LEU A 17 -3.15 -1.29 -4.81
CA LEU A 17 -2.89 -1.26 -6.27
C LEU A 17 -3.47 -2.47 -7.03
N GLN A 18 -3.99 -3.51 -6.37
CA GLN A 18 -4.60 -4.70 -7.02
C GLN A 18 -6.08 -4.53 -7.33
N CYS A 19 -6.77 -3.65 -6.61
CA CYS A 19 -8.23 -3.58 -6.64
C CYS A 19 -8.83 -2.73 -7.75
N ALA A 20 -8.02 -1.91 -8.41
CA ALA A 20 -8.29 -1.46 -9.76
C ALA A 20 -7.40 -2.21 -10.75
N GLY A 21 -7.78 -2.22 -12.02
CA GLY A 21 -6.97 -2.70 -13.15
C GLY A 21 -5.56 -2.08 -13.28
N ILE A 22 -5.09 -1.34 -12.28
CA ILE A 22 -3.75 -0.79 -12.15
C ILE A 22 -2.69 -1.90 -12.10
N LEU A 23 -2.83 -3.04 -11.40
CA LEU A 23 -1.87 -4.16 -11.61
C LEU A 23 -2.05 -4.90 -12.95
N ALA A 24 -3.17 -4.78 -13.67
CA ALA A 24 -3.20 -5.22 -15.07
C ALA A 24 -2.35 -4.30 -15.98
N GLN A 25 -1.95 -3.12 -15.49
CA GLN A 25 -1.06 -2.15 -16.16
C GLN A 25 0.33 -2.01 -15.49
N LEU A 26 0.47 -2.24 -14.18
CA LEU A 26 1.68 -2.10 -13.34
C LEU A 26 2.21 -3.44 -12.78
N GLY A 27 1.40 -4.50 -12.79
CA GLY A 27 1.79 -5.87 -12.42
C GLY A 27 2.13 -6.72 -13.65
N ASP A 28 1.73 -6.26 -14.82
CA ASP A 28 2.23 -6.77 -16.07
C ASP A 28 3.64 -6.19 -16.30
N GLN A 29 4.65 -6.81 -15.66
CA GLN A 29 6.05 -6.48 -15.90
C GLN A 29 6.38 -6.48 -17.40
N SER A 30 5.61 -7.19 -18.23
CA SER A 30 5.79 -7.19 -19.69
C SER A 30 5.57 -5.80 -20.32
N LYS A 31 4.81 -4.90 -19.67
CA LYS A 31 4.55 -3.53 -20.13
C LYS A 31 5.53 -2.48 -19.59
N MET A 32 6.37 -2.85 -18.61
CA MET A 32 7.39 -1.94 -18.08
C MET A 32 8.58 -1.88 -19.04
N THR A 33 9.07 -0.67 -19.31
CA THR A 33 10.34 -0.49 -20.02
C THR A 33 11.50 -1.06 -19.21
N ASP A 34 12.61 -1.38 -19.87
CA ASP A 34 13.80 -1.87 -19.18
C ASP A 34 14.40 -0.83 -18.23
N CYS A 35 14.23 0.47 -18.55
CA CYS A 35 14.62 1.57 -17.67
C CYS A 35 13.82 1.50 -16.35
N LEU A 36 12.49 1.46 -16.44
CA LEU A 36 11.62 1.40 -15.26
C LEU A 36 11.87 0.13 -14.43
N LYS A 37 12.00 -1.03 -15.07
CA LYS A 37 12.32 -2.30 -14.39
C LYS A 37 13.63 -2.19 -13.60
N THR A 38 14.66 -1.63 -14.23
CA THR A 38 15.97 -1.46 -13.60
C THR A 38 15.89 -0.56 -12.37
N CYS A 39 15.21 0.59 -12.49
CA CYS A 39 15.07 1.54 -11.39
C CYS A 39 14.16 1.04 -10.26
N LEU A 40 13.13 0.22 -10.56
CA LEU A 40 12.23 -0.36 -9.55
C LEU A 40 12.81 -1.59 -8.84
N LYS A 41 13.75 -2.31 -9.47
CA LYS A 41 14.28 -3.58 -8.96
C LYS A 41 14.73 -3.54 -7.49
N PRO A 42 15.39 -2.48 -6.98
CA PRO A 42 15.72 -2.39 -5.55
C PRO A 42 14.48 -2.36 -4.65
N LEU A 43 13.50 -1.51 -4.98
CA LEU A 43 12.23 -1.36 -4.25
C LEU A 43 11.37 -2.63 -4.29
N MET A 44 11.44 -3.40 -5.37
CA MET A 44 10.71 -4.66 -5.51
C MET A 44 11.23 -5.78 -4.60
N LYS A 45 12.49 -5.67 -4.13
CA LYS A 45 13.08 -6.63 -3.18
C LYS A 45 12.72 -6.32 -1.72
N ILE A 46 12.19 -5.13 -1.45
CA ILE A 46 11.77 -4.70 -0.12
C ILE A 46 10.47 -5.41 0.25
N ASN A 47 10.41 -5.96 1.46
CA ASN A 47 9.15 -6.47 2.01
C ASN A 47 8.20 -5.31 2.27
N ARG A 48 7.01 -5.35 1.67
CA ARG A 48 6.01 -4.27 1.76
C ARG A 48 5.05 -4.49 2.92
N SER A 49 5.58 -4.53 4.13
CA SER A 49 4.80 -4.52 5.36
C SER A 49 5.14 -3.30 6.19
N PHE A 50 4.21 -2.87 7.05
CA PHE A 50 4.49 -1.78 7.98
C PHE A 50 5.64 -2.15 8.93
N THR A 51 5.74 -3.41 9.39
CA THR A 51 6.91 -3.86 10.19
C THR A 51 8.22 -3.59 9.47
N TYR A 52 8.35 -4.02 8.22
CA TYR A 52 9.61 -3.80 7.50
C TYR A 52 9.83 -2.31 7.24
N GLN A 53 8.78 -1.58 6.80
CA GLN A 53 8.83 -0.15 6.54
C GLN A 53 9.33 0.64 7.74
N PHE A 54 8.70 0.49 8.90
CA PHE A 54 9.02 1.31 10.07
C PHE A 54 10.34 0.88 10.73
N LEU A 55 10.64 -0.42 10.79
CA LEU A 55 11.90 -0.89 11.36
C LEU A 55 13.12 -0.64 10.46
N ASN A 56 12.92 -0.37 9.17
CA ASN A 56 14.00 -0.11 8.21
C ASN A 56 13.79 1.22 7.49
N PHE A 57 13.12 2.18 8.14
CA PHE A 57 12.61 3.41 7.50
C PHE A 57 13.67 4.12 6.65
N ASP A 58 14.79 4.49 7.26
CA ASP A 58 15.88 5.22 6.61
C ASP A 58 16.42 4.45 5.40
N LYS A 59 16.63 3.13 5.55
CA LYS A 59 17.08 2.26 4.45
C LYS A 59 16.06 2.21 3.31
N VAL A 60 14.77 2.20 3.62
CA VAL A 60 13.71 2.23 2.59
C VAL A 60 13.70 3.58 1.88
N CYS A 61 13.80 4.68 2.62
CA CYS A 61 13.80 6.03 2.08
C CYS A 61 15.04 6.28 1.21
N ASP A 62 16.24 5.88 1.65
CA ASP A 62 17.47 5.88 0.85
C ASP A 62 17.33 5.07 -0.46
N THR A 63 16.63 3.93 -0.39
CA THR A 63 16.41 3.08 -1.57
C THR A 63 15.45 3.76 -2.54
N LEU A 64 14.40 4.40 -2.03
CA LEU A 64 13.46 5.18 -2.83
C LEU A 64 14.16 6.35 -3.52
N GLU A 65 14.97 7.11 -2.82
CA GLU A 65 15.69 8.27 -3.36
C GLU A 65 16.66 7.84 -4.49
N LYS A 66 17.44 6.77 -4.28
CA LYS A 66 18.33 6.21 -5.31
C LYS A 66 17.53 5.76 -6.54
N SER A 67 16.40 5.10 -6.32
CA SER A 67 15.51 4.67 -7.39
C SER A 67 14.85 5.86 -8.12
N GLN A 68 14.56 6.97 -7.42
CA GLN A 68 14.07 8.21 -8.01
C GLN A 68 15.14 8.92 -8.85
N GLY A 69 16.38 8.97 -8.37
CA GLY A 69 17.52 9.48 -9.14
C GLY A 69 17.86 8.61 -10.37
N CYS A 70 17.51 7.33 -10.34
CA CYS A 70 17.58 6.46 -11.50
C CYS A 70 16.48 6.80 -12.52
N VAL A 71 15.21 6.89 -12.08
CA VAL A 71 14.07 7.07 -12.99
C VAL A 71 14.01 8.47 -13.61
N SER A 72 14.63 9.48 -12.99
CA SER A 72 14.73 10.84 -13.57
C SER A 72 15.42 10.87 -14.93
N LYS A 73 16.19 9.83 -15.27
CA LYS A 73 16.85 9.63 -16.58
C LYS A 73 16.01 8.81 -17.56
N CYS A 74 14.89 8.24 -17.11
CA CYS A 74 13.94 7.51 -17.95
C CYS A 74 12.91 8.45 -18.60
N THR A 75 12.04 7.89 -19.43
CA THR A 75 10.97 8.64 -20.10
C THR A 75 9.96 9.24 -19.11
N VAL A 76 9.23 10.28 -19.52
CA VAL A 76 8.15 10.87 -18.70
C VAL A 76 7.08 9.83 -18.35
N HIS A 77 6.80 8.91 -19.26
CA HIS A 77 5.89 7.79 -19.00
C HIS A 77 6.39 6.91 -17.84
N ASP A 78 7.69 6.55 -17.85
CA ASP A 78 8.29 5.74 -16.78
C ASP A 78 8.34 6.49 -15.45
N GLN A 79 8.61 7.80 -15.46
CA GLN A 79 8.58 8.63 -14.27
C GLN A 79 7.18 8.65 -13.64
N LYS A 80 6.12 8.78 -14.47
CA LYS A 80 4.73 8.72 -14.01
C LYS A 80 4.38 7.34 -13.45
N ALA A 81 4.78 6.27 -14.13
CA ALA A 81 4.54 4.90 -13.67
C ALA A 81 5.28 4.60 -12.34
N PHE A 82 6.52 5.09 -12.21
CA PHE A 82 7.28 5.00 -10.96
C PHE A 82 6.59 5.73 -9.81
N TYR A 83 6.12 6.96 -10.05
CA TYR A 83 5.39 7.74 -9.04
C TYR A 83 4.18 6.96 -8.50
N GLN A 84 3.38 6.37 -9.39
CA GLN A 84 2.21 5.57 -9.02
C GLN A 84 2.59 4.25 -8.30
N PHE A 85 3.67 3.60 -8.74
CA PHE A 85 4.10 2.33 -8.15
C PHE A 85 4.70 2.49 -6.75
N THR A 86 5.27 3.66 -6.49
CA THR A 86 6.00 3.95 -5.25
C THR A 86 5.18 4.72 -4.22
N SER A 87 3.90 5.00 -4.48
CA SER A 87 2.98 5.71 -3.58
C SER A 87 3.15 5.33 -2.11
N PHE A 88 3.14 4.04 -1.77
CA PHE A 88 3.34 3.62 -0.38
C PHE A 88 4.65 4.12 0.23
N PHE A 89 5.78 3.96 -0.45
CA PHE A 89 7.06 4.43 0.07
C PHE A 89 7.13 5.96 0.06
N ARG A 90 6.68 6.58 -1.02
CA ARG A 90 6.74 8.02 -1.28
C ARG A 90 5.94 8.84 -0.28
N LEU A 91 4.76 8.36 0.11
CA LEU A 91 3.96 9.03 1.12
C LEU A 91 4.69 9.07 2.46
N HIS A 92 5.33 7.98 2.86
CA HIS A 92 6.01 7.92 4.15
C HIS A 92 7.38 8.61 4.14
N CYS A 93 8.16 8.46 3.07
CA CYS A 93 9.56 8.91 3.00
C CYS A 93 9.75 10.29 2.36
N ILE A 94 8.71 10.90 1.78
CA ILE A 94 8.84 12.18 1.08
C ILE A 94 7.72 13.13 1.46
N GLU A 95 6.44 12.72 1.34
CA GLU A 95 5.33 13.66 1.61
C GLU A 95 5.08 13.90 3.11
N PHE A 96 5.28 12.89 3.95
CA PHE A 96 4.97 12.95 5.39
C PHE A 96 6.16 12.56 6.28
N GLU A 97 7.38 12.67 5.76
CA GLU A 97 8.60 12.23 6.47
C GLU A 97 8.76 12.94 7.83
N GLU A 98 8.79 14.27 7.83
CA GLU A 98 8.98 15.08 9.03
C GLU A 98 7.92 14.78 10.11
N GLU A 99 6.64 14.74 9.70
CA GLU A 99 5.53 14.45 10.61
C GLU A 99 5.58 13.01 11.16
N LEU A 100 6.09 12.06 10.37
CA LEU A 100 6.26 10.67 10.79
C LEU A 100 7.48 10.47 11.67
N GLU A 101 8.54 11.25 11.49
CA GLU A 101 9.78 11.16 12.27
C GLU A 101 9.48 11.33 13.77
N ASP A 102 8.67 12.34 14.11
CA ASP A 102 8.17 12.60 15.47
C ASP A 102 7.44 11.40 16.09
N GLN A 103 6.82 10.58 15.24
CA GLN A 103 5.98 9.45 15.64
C GLN A 103 6.71 8.10 15.55
N MET A 104 7.88 8.07 14.90
CA MET A 104 8.54 6.85 14.47
C MET A 104 8.97 5.97 15.65
N SER A 105 9.36 6.59 16.77
CA SER A 105 9.69 5.88 18.01
C SER A 105 8.53 5.01 18.48
N CYS A 106 7.32 5.59 18.60
CA CYS A 106 6.14 4.83 19.02
C CYS A 106 5.74 3.78 17.98
N LEU A 107 5.67 4.18 16.70
CA LEU A 107 5.26 3.29 15.61
C LEU A 107 6.15 2.04 15.54
N ARG A 108 7.48 2.19 15.66
CA ARG A 108 8.44 1.08 15.69
C ARG A 108 8.21 0.11 16.84
N MET A 109 7.84 0.60 18.03
CA MET A 109 7.58 -0.28 19.19
C MET A 109 6.34 -1.16 18.98
N VAL A 110 5.30 -0.62 18.34
CA VAL A 110 3.99 -1.29 18.28
C VAL A 110 3.79 -2.08 16.98
N VAL A 111 4.58 -1.81 15.94
CA VAL A 111 4.34 -2.31 14.58
C VAL A 111 4.25 -3.83 14.48
N ALA A 112 5.11 -4.58 15.18
CA ALA A 112 5.09 -6.03 15.14
C ALA A 112 3.79 -6.61 15.74
N GLN A 113 3.28 -6.00 16.81
CA GLN A 113 2.01 -6.37 17.42
C GLN A 113 0.84 -6.04 16.50
N VAL A 114 0.84 -4.85 15.89
CA VAL A 114 -0.19 -4.40 14.96
C VAL A 114 -0.24 -5.30 13.72
N ASP A 115 0.91 -5.58 13.10
CA ASP A 115 1.01 -6.48 11.94
C ASP A 115 0.43 -7.85 12.24
N LYS A 116 0.81 -8.45 13.38
CA LYS A 116 0.29 -9.76 13.80
C LYS A 116 -1.24 -9.73 13.94
N LYS A 117 -1.78 -8.68 14.57
CA LYS A 117 -3.21 -8.54 14.82
C LYS A 117 -4.00 -8.35 13.51
N CYS A 118 -3.55 -7.44 12.64
CA CYS A 118 -4.26 -7.12 11.41
C CYS A 118 -4.15 -8.23 10.36
N THR A 119 -3.00 -8.88 10.25
CA THR A 119 -2.84 -10.06 9.38
C THR A 119 -3.77 -11.20 9.82
N SER A 120 -3.95 -11.41 11.12
CA SER A 120 -4.88 -12.42 11.64
C SER A 120 -6.35 -12.04 11.44
N LYS A 121 -6.71 -10.76 11.60
CA LYS A 121 -8.10 -10.27 11.47
C LYS A 121 -8.56 -10.24 10.01
N CYS A 122 -7.69 -9.81 9.11
CA CYS A 122 -8.01 -9.53 7.71
C CYS A 122 -7.47 -10.59 6.74
N GLY A 123 -6.94 -11.70 7.23
CA GLY A 123 -6.45 -12.79 6.40
C GLY A 123 -7.58 -13.48 5.65
N ILE A 124 -7.56 -13.42 4.32
CA ILE A 124 -8.49 -14.18 3.47
C ILE A 124 -7.93 -15.57 3.17
N LYS A 125 -8.81 -16.57 3.13
CA LYS A 125 -8.51 -17.90 2.61
C LYS A 125 -9.07 -17.98 1.20
N THR A 126 -8.18 -17.99 0.20
CA THR A 126 -8.57 -18.17 -1.20
C THR A 126 -8.50 -19.63 -1.59
N ASP A 127 -9.52 -20.11 -2.30
CA ASP A 127 -9.55 -21.45 -2.89
C ASP A 127 -9.18 -21.38 -4.37
N LYS A 128 -8.53 -22.43 -4.88
CA LYS A 128 -8.16 -22.55 -6.30
C LYS A 128 -9.39 -22.56 -7.22
N SER A 129 -10.52 -23.08 -6.74
CA SER A 129 -11.81 -23.16 -7.45
C SER A 129 -12.53 -21.82 -7.61
N MET A 130 -12.14 -20.77 -6.86
CA MET A 130 -12.82 -19.47 -6.94
C MET A 130 -12.58 -18.79 -8.28
N SER A 131 -13.63 -18.16 -8.81
CA SER A 131 -13.57 -17.36 -10.03
C SER A 131 -12.66 -16.14 -9.85
N LYS A 132 -12.25 -15.53 -10.98
CA LYS A 132 -11.44 -14.30 -10.97
C LYS A 132 -12.17 -13.16 -10.23
N GLU A 133 -13.47 -13.05 -10.44
CA GLU A 133 -14.34 -12.04 -9.83
C GLU A 133 -14.44 -12.24 -8.31
N GLN A 134 -14.68 -13.48 -7.85
CA GLN A 134 -14.72 -13.80 -6.43
C GLN A 134 -13.38 -13.53 -5.73
N LYS A 135 -12.26 -13.85 -6.39
CA LYS A 135 -10.92 -13.54 -5.88
C LYS A 135 -10.72 -12.03 -5.76
N MET A 136 -11.14 -11.26 -6.77
CA MET A 136 -11.05 -9.79 -6.74
C MET A 136 -11.88 -9.19 -5.60
N LYS A 137 -13.12 -9.64 -5.43
CA LYS A 137 -14.00 -9.23 -4.33
C LYS A 137 -13.35 -9.44 -2.96
N LEU A 138 -12.83 -10.64 -2.70
CA LEU A 138 -12.12 -10.94 -1.44
C LEU A 138 -10.87 -10.10 -1.25
N THR A 139 -10.11 -9.87 -2.32
CA THR A 139 -8.93 -8.99 -2.31
C THR A 139 -9.32 -7.57 -1.86
N CYS A 140 -10.43 -7.01 -2.35
CA CYS A 140 -10.80 -5.64 -1.98
C CYS A 140 -11.42 -5.52 -0.60
N GLN A 141 -12.15 -6.54 -0.15
CA GLN A 141 -12.53 -6.66 1.26
C GLN A 141 -11.30 -6.73 2.17
N GLN A 142 -10.27 -7.47 1.76
CA GLN A 142 -9.02 -7.58 2.51
C GLN A 142 -8.28 -6.24 2.56
N VAL A 143 -8.26 -5.47 1.47
CA VAL A 143 -7.69 -4.11 1.45
C VAL A 143 -8.38 -3.24 2.47
N GLU A 144 -9.71 -3.11 2.37
CA GLU A 144 -10.49 -2.27 3.26
C GLU A 144 -10.25 -2.66 4.73
N CYS A 145 -10.36 -3.96 5.04
CA CYS A 145 -10.13 -4.47 6.40
C CYS A 145 -8.74 -4.12 6.91
N ASN A 146 -7.70 -4.37 6.11
CA ASN A 146 -6.33 -4.11 6.50
C ASN A 146 -6.11 -2.62 6.76
N THR A 147 -6.49 -1.77 5.80
CA THR A 147 -6.37 -0.32 5.89
C THR A 147 -7.01 0.22 7.16
N LEU A 148 -8.25 -0.21 7.47
CA LEU A 148 -8.95 0.20 8.69
C LEU A 148 -8.33 -0.39 9.95
N CYS A 149 -7.92 -1.66 9.93
CA CYS A 149 -7.29 -2.31 11.09
C CYS A 149 -5.97 -1.66 11.47
N TYR A 150 -5.11 -1.37 10.50
CA TYR A 150 -3.83 -0.72 10.73
C TYR A 150 -4.03 0.67 11.31
N PHE A 151 -4.91 1.47 10.71
CA PHE A 151 -5.25 2.79 11.23
C PHE A 151 -5.79 2.71 12.67
N GLU A 152 -6.80 1.88 12.93
CA GLU A 152 -7.38 1.70 14.27
C GLU A 152 -6.31 1.33 15.31
N ASN A 153 -5.43 0.38 15.01
CA ASN A 153 -4.49 -0.14 15.99
C ASN A 153 -3.27 0.77 16.18
N PHE A 154 -2.76 1.40 15.13
CA PHE A 154 -1.72 2.40 15.29
C PHE A 154 -2.22 3.61 16.06
N THR A 155 -3.38 4.16 15.72
CA THR A 155 -3.90 5.36 16.39
C THR A 155 -4.35 5.09 17.82
N LYS A 156 -4.74 3.86 18.14
CA LYS A 156 -4.99 3.44 19.53
C LYS A 156 -3.71 3.36 20.37
N LEU A 157 -2.60 2.90 19.80
CA LEU A 157 -1.35 2.65 20.53
C LEU A 157 -0.37 3.85 20.47
N CYS A 158 -0.48 4.66 19.43
CA CYS A 158 0.27 5.89 19.17
C CYS A 158 -0.72 7.01 18.81
N PRO A 159 -1.43 7.60 19.79
CA PRO A 159 -2.48 8.58 19.52
C PRO A 159 -2.00 9.83 18.78
N ASP A 160 -0.77 10.28 19.07
CA ASP A 160 -0.18 11.47 18.43
C ASP A 160 0.05 11.26 16.92
N ALA A 161 0.16 10.00 16.47
CA ALA A 161 0.29 9.66 15.05
C ALA A 161 -1.04 9.71 14.28
N ARG A 162 -2.17 9.94 14.96
CA ARG A 162 -3.51 9.84 14.34
C ARG A 162 -3.69 10.73 13.13
N ASP A 163 -3.31 12.00 13.25
CA ASP A 163 -3.56 12.99 12.19
C ASP A 163 -2.69 12.72 10.96
N VAL A 164 -1.41 12.42 11.15
CA VAL A 164 -0.49 12.08 10.04
C VAL A 164 -0.91 10.77 9.37
N LEU A 165 -1.27 9.73 10.13
CA LEU A 165 -1.73 8.47 9.55
C LEU A 165 -3.06 8.61 8.81
N MET A 166 -3.97 9.46 9.31
CA MET A 166 -5.23 9.78 8.63
C MET A 166 -4.95 10.47 7.29
N ARG A 167 -4.08 11.48 7.26
CA ARG A 167 -3.67 12.18 6.04
C ARG A 167 -3.02 11.24 5.02
N ILE A 168 -2.10 10.37 5.46
CA ILE A 168 -1.47 9.36 4.60
C ILE A 168 -2.51 8.44 3.97
N ASN A 169 -3.44 7.90 4.76
CA ASN A 169 -4.45 6.99 4.25
C ASN A 169 -5.43 7.67 3.27
N VAL A 170 -5.87 8.89 3.57
CA VAL A 170 -6.72 9.69 2.68
C VAL A 170 -5.99 10.00 1.38
N ARG A 171 -4.71 10.39 1.45
CA ARG A 171 -3.88 10.67 0.28
C ARG A 171 -3.68 9.42 -0.58
N GLN A 172 -3.48 8.26 0.03
CA GLN A 172 -3.37 6.99 -0.68
C GLN A 172 -4.68 6.63 -1.42
N THR A 173 -5.85 6.86 -0.81
CA THR A 173 -7.14 6.69 -1.50
C THR A 173 -7.31 7.68 -2.65
N GLN A 174 -6.88 8.93 -2.49
CA GLN A 174 -6.92 9.93 -3.58
C GLN A 174 -6.07 9.50 -4.76
N GLU A 175 -4.84 9.03 -4.53
CA GLU A 175 -3.97 8.56 -5.61
C GLU A 175 -4.56 7.36 -6.33
N LEU A 176 -5.16 6.44 -5.59
CA LEU A 176 -5.85 5.29 -6.17
C LEU A 176 -7.03 5.70 -7.06
N ALA A 177 -7.81 6.70 -6.64
CA ALA A 177 -8.91 7.25 -7.43
C ALA A 177 -8.41 7.99 -8.68
N MET A 178 -7.30 8.74 -8.60
CA MET A 178 -6.78 9.52 -9.73
C MET A 178 -6.26 8.67 -10.89
N VAL A 179 -5.85 7.43 -10.62
CA VAL A 179 -5.25 6.54 -11.63
C VAL A 179 -6.26 5.54 -12.22
N THR A 180 -7.50 5.57 -11.76
CA THR A 180 -8.58 4.68 -12.22
C THR A 180 -9.72 5.53 -12.75
N THR A 181 -10.15 5.30 -14.00
CA THR A 181 -11.25 6.10 -14.56
C THR A 181 -12.59 5.71 -13.94
N ASP A 182 -13.55 6.63 -13.91
CA ASP A 182 -14.91 6.36 -13.42
C ASP A 182 -15.58 5.19 -14.17
N GLU A 183 -15.31 5.08 -15.48
CA GLU A 183 -15.77 3.95 -16.29
C GLU A 183 -15.16 2.62 -15.82
N GLN A 184 -13.88 2.61 -15.43
CA GLN A 184 -13.26 1.42 -14.87
C GLN A 184 -13.85 1.08 -13.50
N ILE A 185 -14.03 2.07 -12.62
CA ILE A 185 -14.56 1.89 -11.26
C ILE A 185 -16.00 1.34 -11.32
N SER A 186 -16.87 1.92 -12.16
CA SER A 186 -18.28 1.51 -12.27
C SER A 186 -18.47 0.05 -12.72
N LYS A 187 -17.47 -0.55 -13.37
CA LYS A 187 -17.46 -1.97 -13.79
C LYS A 187 -16.92 -2.92 -12.74
N MET A 188 -16.44 -2.41 -11.60
CA MET A 188 -15.91 -3.24 -10.51
C MET A 188 -17.01 -3.67 -9.55
N GLU A 189 -16.75 -4.73 -8.79
CA GLU A 189 -17.58 -5.11 -7.65
C GLU A 189 -17.68 -3.99 -6.61
N ALA A 190 -18.78 -3.94 -5.87
CA ALA A 190 -19.04 -2.90 -4.87
C ALA A 190 -17.90 -2.75 -3.85
N GLU A 191 -17.29 -3.85 -3.42
CA GLU A 191 -16.16 -3.81 -2.48
C GLU A 191 -14.90 -3.16 -3.07
N CYS A 192 -14.69 -3.30 -4.39
CA CYS A 192 -13.63 -2.56 -5.06
C CYS A 192 -14.00 -1.09 -5.16
N GLN A 193 -15.23 -0.76 -5.58
CA GLN A 193 -15.69 0.64 -5.69
C GLN A 193 -15.52 1.41 -4.38
N ASN A 194 -15.80 0.76 -3.24
CA ASN A 194 -15.67 1.34 -1.92
C ASN A 194 -14.26 1.85 -1.61
N ILE A 195 -13.23 1.06 -1.90
CA ILE A 195 -11.85 1.47 -1.60
C ILE A 195 -11.32 2.58 -2.52
N HIS A 196 -11.98 2.78 -3.68
CA HIS A 196 -11.75 3.90 -4.60
C HIS A 196 -12.53 5.15 -4.20
N ASN A 197 -13.58 5.00 -3.39
CA ASN A 197 -14.43 6.10 -2.99
C ASN A 197 -13.82 6.85 -1.80
N LEU A 198 -13.28 8.04 -2.09
CA LEU A 198 -12.65 8.91 -1.09
C LEU A 198 -13.57 9.22 0.10
N ASN A 199 -14.84 9.54 -0.17
CA ASN A 199 -15.79 9.89 0.89
C ASN A 199 -16.10 8.68 1.77
N TYR A 200 -16.30 7.51 1.15
CA TYR A 200 -16.50 6.26 1.87
C TYR A 200 -15.33 5.95 2.82
N MET A 201 -14.10 5.94 2.30
CA MET A 201 -12.92 5.63 3.12
C MET A 201 -12.69 6.68 4.22
N LYS A 202 -12.87 7.97 3.90
CA LYS A 202 -12.76 9.05 4.90
C LYS A 202 -13.77 8.89 6.03
N MET A 203 -15.03 8.55 5.73
CA MET A 203 -16.05 8.31 6.75
C MET A 203 -15.68 7.10 7.63
N LYS A 204 -15.11 6.04 7.06
CA LYS A 204 -14.65 4.88 7.83
C LYS A 204 -13.52 5.23 8.80
N PHE A 205 -12.56 6.05 8.39
CA PHE A 205 -11.49 6.49 9.28
C PHE A 205 -11.99 7.44 10.37
N VAL A 206 -12.94 8.34 10.07
CA VAL A 206 -13.54 9.23 11.09
C VAL A 206 -14.32 8.46 12.16
N ALA A 207 -14.91 7.32 11.79
CA ALA A 207 -15.67 6.48 12.70
C ALA A 207 -14.80 5.64 13.67
N ILE A 208 -13.47 5.63 13.49
CA ILE A 208 -12.49 4.93 14.34
C ILE A 208 -11.93 5.90 15.37
#